data_AF-A0A2U1EYA1-F1
#
_entry.id   AF-A0A2U1EYA1-F1
#
_cell.length_a   1.000
_cell.length_b   1.000
_cell.length_c   1.000
_cell.angle_alpha   90.00
_cell.angle_beta   90.00
_cell.angle_gamma   90.00
#
_symmetry.space_group_name_H-M   'P 1'
#
loop_
_entity.id
_entity.type
_entity.pdbx_description
1 polymer ?
#
loop_
_entity_poly.entity_id
_entity_poly.type
_entity_poly.pdbx_seq_one_letter_code
_entity_poly.pdbx_strand_id
1 'polypeptide(L)' 'MGYAVLHIDKARSNDSGNTAHIARAYTPSNVDPSRTHLNRELVQFPANVTNRSEAIEHRIATA' A
#
# COMPACT_ATOMS: atom_id res chain seq x y z
N MET A 1 -22.06 -18.39 3.40
CA MET A 1 -21.41 -18.18 4.71
C MET A 1 -20.06 -17.54 4.43
N GLY A 2 -19.81 -16.31 4.89
CA GLY A 2 -18.51 -15.66 4.77
C GLY A 2 -17.64 -15.92 5.99
N TYR A 3 -16.33 -15.81 5.85
CA TYR A 3 -15.37 -15.89 6.94
C TYR A 3 -14.65 -14.55 7.09
N ALA A 4 -14.32 -14.17 8.32
CA ALA A 4 -13.33 -13.14 8.55
C ALA A 4 -11.95 -13.70 8.20
N VAL A 5 -11.19 -12.99 7.36
CA VAL A 5 -9.83 -13.38 6.97
C VAL A 5 -8.88 -12.26 7.39
N LEU A 6 -7.91 -12.60 8.25
CA LEU A 6 -6.83 -11.71 8.67
C LEU A 6 -5.51 -12.47 8.57
N HIS A 7 -4.61 -11.97 7.74
CA HIS A 7 -3.23 -12.43 7.67
C HIS A 7 -2.32 -11.20 7.67
N ILE A 8 -1.27 -11.22 8.49
CA ILE A 8 -0.32 -10.12 8.64
C ILE A 8 1.04 -10.62 8.20
N ASP A 9 1.52 -10.09 7.08
CA ASP A 9 2.86 -10.37 6.55
C ASP A 9 3.85 -9.28 6.99
N LYS A 10 4.96 -9.69 7.61
CA LYS A 10 6.04 -8.77 7.96
C LYS A 10 6.74 -8.30 6.68
N ALA A 11 6.64 -7.00 6.39
CA ALA A 11 7.40 -6.36 5.32
C ALA A 11 8.91 -6.60 5.49
N ARG A 12 9.60 -6.90 4.39
CA ARG A 12 11.07 -7.05 4.36
C ARG A 12 11.69 -5.80 3.74
N SER A 13 12.64 -5.17 4.43
CA SER A 13 13.34 -3.96 3.94
C SER A 13 12.39 -2.77 3.68
N ASN A 14 12.70 -1.90 2.71
CA ASN A 14 12.00 -0.66 2.37
C ASN A 14 10.57 -0.82 1.79
N ASP A 15 10.08 -2.06 1.68
CA ASP A 15 8.73 -2.45 1.22
C ASP A 15 8.27 -1.80 -0.11
N SER A 16 9.22 -1.35 -0.92
CA SER A 16 8.98 -0.58 -2.15
C SER A 16 8.13 -1.34 -3.16
N GLY A 17 8.31 -2.67 -3.26
CA GLY A 17 7.51 -3.52 -4.14
C GLY A 17 6.03 -3.56 -3.76
N ASN A 18 5.71 -3.66 -2.47
CA ASN A 18 4.33 -3.59 -2.00
C ASN A 18 3.75 -2.18 -2.16
N THR A 19 4.55 -1.14 -1.90
CA THR A 19 4.15 0.25 -2.17
C THR A 19 3.75 0.44 -3.64
N ALA A 20 4.57 -0.04 -4.59
CA ALA A 20 4.28 0.02 -6.01
C ALA A 20 3.05 -0.81 -6.42
N HIS A 21 2.87 -1.99 -5.81
CA HIS A 21 1.72 -2.86 -6.07
C HIS A 21 0.39 -2.24 -5.58
N ILE A 22 0.37 -1.65 -4.37
CA ILE A 22 -0.79 -0.96 -3.80
C ILE A 22 -1.15 0.25 -4.67
N ALA A 23 -0.16 1.09 -5.00
CA ALA A 23 -0.34 2.29 -5.82
C ALA A 23 -0.62 1.99 -7.30
N ARG A 24 -0.66 0.71 -7.71
CA ARG A 24 -0.86 0.27 -9.10
C ARG A 24 0.11 0.90 -10.10
N ALA A 25 1.37 1.06 -9.69
CA ALA A 25 2.44 1.51 -10.60
C ALA A 25 2.76 0.48 -11.70
N TYR A 26 2.37 -0.80 -11.49
CA TYR A 26 2.34 -1.83 -12.52
C TYR A 26 1.07 -2.70 -12.35
N THR A 27 0.69 -3.42 -13.40
CA THR A 27 -0.52 -4.25 -13.42
C THR A 27 -0.17 -5.73 -13.54
N PRO A 28 -0.32 -6.53 -12.47
CA PRO A 28 -0.22 -7.98 -12.54
C PRO A 28 -1.24 -8.62 -13.50
N SER A 29 -0.97 -9.83 -13.98
CA SER A 29 -1.83 -10.53 -14.94
C SER A 29 -3.23 -10.88 -14.43
N ASN A 30 -3.42 -10.93 -13.12
CA ASN A 30 -4.69 -11.24 -12.47
C ASN A 30 -5.52 -9.99 -12.10
N VAL A 31 -5.08 -8.78 -12.48
CA VAL A 31 -5.79 -7.53 -12.20
C VAL A 31 -6.58 -7.11 -13.43
N ASP A 32 -7.86 -6.77 -13.23
CA ASP A 32 -8.69 -6.11 -14.24
C ASP A 32 -8.39 -4.59 -14.23
N PRO A 33 -7.71 -4.04 -15.26
CA PRO A 33 -7.32 -2.64 -15.30
C PRO A 33 -8.53 -1.69 -15.32
N SER A 34 -9.67 -2.15 -15.85
CA SER A 34 -10.88 -1.33 -15.94
C SER A 34 -11.46 -0.98 -14.57
N ARG A 35 -11.09 -1.72 -13.52
CA ARG A 35 -11.62 -1.56 -12.15
C ARG A 35 -10.69 -0.83 -11.20
N THR A 36 -9.47 -0.48 -11.60
CA THR A 36 -8.49 0.15 -10.70
C THR A 36 -8.96 1.51 -10.17
N HIS A 37 -9.78 2.23 -10.95
CA HIS A 37 -10.42 3.49 -10.57
C HIS A 37 -11.37 3.36 -9.35
N LEU A 38 -11.75 2.14 -8.97
CA LEU A 38 -12.61 1.88 -7.80
C LEU A 38 -11.80 1.74 -6.50
N ASN A 39 -10.47 1.63 -6.58
CA ASN A 39 -9.61 1.54 -5.39
C ASN A 39 -9.70 2.85 -4.58
N ARG A 40 -9.57 2.74 -3.24
CA ARG A 40 -9.67 3.87 -2.33
C ARG A 40 -8.54 3.84 -1.32
N GLU A 41 -7.93 4.99 -1.09
CA GLU A 41 -7.04 5.21 0.04
C GLU A 41 -7.88 5.59 1.27
N LEU A 42 -7.67 4.90 2.39
CA LEU A 42 -8.41 5.12 3.63
C LEU A 42 -7.64 5.96 4.65
N VAL A 43 -6.35 6.20 4.40
CA VAL A 43 -5.44 6.92 5.30
C VAL A 43 -4.75 8.02 4.50
N GLN A 44 -4.63 9.21 5.10
CA GLN A 44 -3.90 10.33 4.50
C GLN A 44 -2.44 10.30 4.94
N PHE A 45 -1.54 10.61 4.00
CA PHE A 45 -0.12 10.80 4.33
C PHE A 45 0.12 12.16 5.01
N PRO A 46 1.16 12.26 5.86
CA PRO A 46 1.60 13.55 6.41
C PRO A 46 1.97 14.56 5.31
N ALA A 47 2.03 15.84 5.67
CA ALA A 47 2.45 16.88 4.73
C ALA A 47 3.85 16.60 4.17
N ASN A 48 4.02 16.77 2.86
CA ASN A 48 5.25 16.50 2.12
C ASN A 48 5.69 15.03 2.04
N VAL A 49 4.83 14.08 2.45
CA VAL A 49 5.03 12.64 2.26
C VAL A 49 4.20 12.17 1.08
N THR A 50 4.84 11.55 0.09
CA THR A 50 4.20 11.25 -1.19
C THR A 50 3.82 9.78 -1.35
N ASN A 51 4.39 8.90 -0.54
CA ASN A 51 4.16 7.47 -0.63
C ASN A 51 4.26 6.77 0.74
N ARG A 52 3.84 5.51 0.73
CA ARG A 52 3.79 4.68 1.94
C ARG A 52 5.17 4.39 2.53
N SER A 53 6.21 4.20 1.71
CA SER A 53 7.56 3.93 2.21
C SER A 53 8.11 5.15 2.97
N GLU A 54 7.99 6.35 2.39
CA GLU A 54 8.33 7.61 3.06
C GLU A 54 7.51 7.82 4.34
N ALA A 55 6.21 7.50 4.33
CA ALA A 55 5.36 7.63 5.51
C ALA A 55 5.82 6.74 6.67
N ILE A 56 6.21 5.50 6.36
CA ILE A 56 6.73 4.55 7.34
C ILE A 56 8.07 5.04 7.90
N GLU A 57 9.00 5.45 7.04
CA GLU A 57 10.31 5.96 7.45
C GLU A 57 10.18 7.23 8.30
N HIS A 58 9.35 8.19 7.88
CA HIS A 58 9.06 9.40 8.64
C HIS A 58 8.52 9.05 10.03
N ARG A 59 7.58 8.10 10.13
CA ARG A 59 7.04 7.67 11.42
C ARG A 59 8.10 7.00 12.30
N ILE A 60 8.97 6.15 11.75
CA ILE A 60 10.06 5.53 12.51
C ILE A 60 11.03 6.59 13.05
N ALA A 61 11.32 7.62 12.25
CA ALA A 61 12.24 8.69 12.62
C ALA A 61 11.65 9.70 13.63
N THR A 62 10.32 9.81 13.73
CA THR A 62 9.62 10.81 14.56
C THR A 62 8.81 10.22 15.71
N ALA A 63 8.82 8.90 15.89
CA ALA A 63 8.10 8.20 16.96
C ALA A 63 8.78 8.31 18.33
#